data_AF-M8CBG0-F1
#
_entry.id   AF-M8CBG0-F1
#
_cell.length_a   1.000
_cell.length_b   1.000
_cell.length_c   1.000
_cell.angle_alpha   90.00
_cell.angle_beta   90.00
_cell.angle_gamma   90.00
#
_symmetry.space_group_name_H-M   'P 1'
#
loop_
_entity.id
_entity.type
_entity.pdbx_description
1 polymer ?
#
loop_
_entity_poly.entity_id
_entity_poly.type
_entity_poly.pdbx_seq_one_letter_code
_entity_poly.pdbx_strand_id
1 'polypeptide(L)'
;MKSITKKDGIESRLVGKMEGYQPLCLVKYRSALMIEDAEEKGLISPGVTTLIGPTSGNQGIGIVFIAVQKGYRFIAVKPAKYSLDK
;
A
#
# COMPACT_ATOMS: atom_id res chain seq x y z
N MET A 1 -0.61 9.99 -23.12
CA MET A 1 -1.79 9.18 -23.49
C MET A 1 -2.45 9.58 -24.81
N LYS A 2 -2.34 10.82 -25.28
CA LYS A 2 -2.84 11.24 -26.60
C LYS A 2 -2.29 10.41 -27.79
N SER A 3 -1.05 9.89 -27.70
CA SER A 3 -0.51 9.02 -28.73
C SER A 3 -1.14 7.62 -28.73
N ILE A 4 -1.52 7.11 -27.56
CA ILE A 4 -2.19 5.80 -27.39
C ILE A 4 -3.60 5.89 -27.99
N THR A 5 -4.36 6.92 -27.60
CA THR A 5 -5.73 7.11 -28.11
C THR A 5 -5.77 7.30 -29.62
N LYS A 6 -4.78 8.01 -30.20
CA LYS A 6 -4.67 8.19 -31.65
C LYS A 6 -4.30 6.90 -32.39
N LYS A 7 -3.49 6.03 -31.77
CA LYS A 7 -3.06 4.77 -32.36
C LYS A 7 -4.18 3.71 -32.35
N ASP A 8 -4.99 3.70 -31.30
CA ASP A 8 -6.03 2.70 -31.08
C ASP A 8 -7.44 3.17 -31.52
N GLY A 9 -7.55 4.33 -32.18
CA GLY A 9 -8.82 4.85 -32.69
C GLY A 9 -9.83 5.25 -31.59
N ILE A 10 -9.34 5.57 -30.39
CA ILE A 10 -10.19 5.91 -29.24
C ILE A 10 -10.57 7.40 -29.32
N GLU A 11 -11.85 7.68 -29.56
CA GLU A 11 -12.39 9.04 -29.65
C GLU A 11 -12.69 9.68 -28.28
N SER A 12 -12.73 8.87 -27.21
CA SER A 12 -13.01 9.33 -25.85
C SER A 12 -11.76 9.82 -25.11
N ARG A 13 -11.95 10.67 -24.09
CA ARG A 13 -10.86 11.21 -23.27
C ARG A 13 -10.30 10.16 -22.32
N LEU A 14 -9.10 9.69 -22.59
CA LEU A 14 -8.36 8.82 -21.68
C LEU A 14 -7.65 9.63 -20.58
N VAL A 15 -7.93 9.30 -19.32
CA VAL A 15 -7.32 9.93 -18.12
C VAL A 15 -6.61 8.86 -17.30
N GLY A 16 -5.42 9.20 -16.81
CA GLY A 16 -4.57 8.28 -16.05
C GLY A 16 -4.46 8.79 -14.63
N LYS A 17 -4.83 7.95 -13.67
CA LYS A 17 -4.65 8.25 -12.26
C LYS A 17 -3.22 7.88 -11.86
N MET A 18 -2.39 8.89 -11.68
CA MET A 18 -0.97 8.71 -11.34
C MET A 18 -0.81 8.51 -9.83
N GLU A 19 -0.95 7.27 -9.38
CA GLU A 19 -0.81 6.92 -7.96
C GLU A 19 0.66 6.79 -7.51
N GLY A 20 1.61 6.82 -8.46
CA GLY A 20 3.05 6.81 -8.19
C GLY A 20 3.57 8.10 -7.52
N TYR A 21 2.75 9.15 -7.43
CA TYR A 21 3.09 10.37 -6.67
C TYR A 21 2.74 10.27 -5.19
N GLN A 22 2.14 9.17 -4.74
CA GLN A 22 1.95 8.93 -3.32
C GLN A 22 3.29 8.68 -2.61
N PRO A 23 3.37 8.93 -1.29
CA PRO A 23 4.52 8.51 -0.48
C PRO A 23 4.86 7.04 -0.77
N LEU A 24 6.15 6.76 -0.98
CA LEU A 24 6.68 5.44 -1.35
C LEU A 24 6.28 4.96 -2.77
N CYS A 25 5.71 5.84 -3.62
CA CYS A 25 5.35 5.57 -5.01
C CYS A 25 4.37 4.38 -5.19
N LEU A 26 3.51 4.11 -4.21
CA LEU A 26 2.64 2.95 -4.18
C LEU A 26 1.20 3.27 -3.79
N VAL A 27 0.27 2.74 -4.59
CA VAL A 27 -1.20 2.91 -4.44
C VAL A 27 -1.65 2.55 -3.02
N LYS A 28 -1.13 1.43 -2.50
CA LYS A 28 -1.55 0.80 -1.24
C LYS A 28 -1.09 1.54 0.01
N TYR A 29 -0.39 2.67 -0.12
CA TYR A 29 -0.07 3.53 1.02
C TYR A 29 -1.35 3.97 1.77
N ARG A 30 -2.44 4.23 1.04
CA ARG A 30 -3.73 4.62 1.65
C ARG A 30 -4.33 3.54 2.54
N SER A 31 -4.00 2.26 2.30
CA SER A 31 -4.48 1.18 3.15
C SER A 31 -3.94 1.28 4.57
N ALA A 32 -2.81 1.96 4.78
CA ALA A 32 -2.25 2.14 6.10
C ALA A 32 -3.07 3.10 6.99
N LEU A 33 -4.01 3.88 6.42
CA LEU A 33 -5.02 4.63 7.17
C LEU A 33 -5.94 3.71 8.01
N MET A 34 -6.00 2.41 7.70
CA MET A 34 -6.72 1.43 8.53
C MET A 34 -6.11 1.31 9.93
N ILE A 35 -4.82 1.62 10.10
CA ILE A 35 -4.14 1.58 11.39
C ILE A 35 -4.65 2.75 12.25
N GLU A 36 -4.81 3.93 11.67
CA GLU A 36 -5.36 5.11 12.37
C GLU A 36 -6.82 4.87 12.79
N ASP A 37 -7.65 4.34 11.90
CA ASP A 37 -9.04 3.98 12.24
C ASP A 37 -9.11 2.92 13.37
N ALA A 38 -8.20 1.94 13.36
CA ALA A 38 -8.13 0.93 14.41
C ALA A 38 -7.61 1.50 15.76
N GLU A 39 -6.72 2.49 15.72
CA GLU A 39 -6.27 3.25 16.90
C GLU A 39 -7.41 4.07 17.50
N GLU A 40 -8.16 4.81 16.66
CA GLU A 40 -9.31 5.62 17.10
C GLU A 40 -10.40 4.77 17.75
N LYS A 41 -10.59 3.54 17.27
CA LYS A 41 -11.53 2.56 17.84
C LYS A 41 -10.98 1.84 19.08
N GLY A 42 -9.74 2.08 19.47
CA GLY A 42 -9.09 1.41 20.60
C GLY A 42 -8.87 -0.10 20.39
N LEU A 43 -8.87 -0.58 19.15
CA LEU A 43 -8.71 -1.99 18.81
C LEU A 43 -7.24 -2.43 18.85
N ILE A 44 -6.33 -1.49 18.60
CA ILE A 44 -4.88 -1.72 18.57
C ILE A 44 -4.18 -0.65 19.39
N SER A 45 -3.00 -0.97 19.91
CA SER A 45 -2.17 -0.02 20.65
C SER A 45 -0.70 -0.23 20.34
N PRO A 46 0.09 0.84 20.12
CA PRO A 46 1.53 0.72 19.89
C PRO A 46 2.24 0.04 21.06
N GLY A 47 3.28 -0.75 20.77
CA GLY A 47 4.03 -1.50 21.79
C GLY A 47 3.30 -2.69 22.43
N VAL A 48 1.97 -2.78 22.31
CA VAL A 48 1.17 -3.90 22.85
C VAL A 48 0.72 -4.82 21.71
N THR A 49 0.11 -4.25 20.67
CA THR A 49 -0.45 -5.03 19.57
C THR A 49 0.63 -5.30 18.52
N THR A 50 0.76 -6.57 18.11
CA THR A 50 1.57 -6.94 16.95
C THR A 50 0.67 -7.01 15.71
N LEU A 51 1.04 -6.27 14.67
CA LEU A 51 0.34 -6.25 13.39
C LEU A 51 0.82 -7.43 12.53
N ILE A 52 -0.10 -8.31 12.11
CA ILE A 52 0.17 -9.43 11.20
C ILE A 52 -0.62 -9.23 9.91
N GLY A 53 -0.01 -9.47 8.76
CA GLY A 53 -0.71 -9.39 7.49
C GLY A 53 -0.09 -10.22 6.37
N PRO A 54 -0.90 -10.93 5.57
CA PRO A 54 -0.43 -11.52 4.33
C PRO A 54 -0.13 -10.41 3.31
N THR A 55 1.06 -10.44 2.69
CA THR A 55 1.47 -9.43 1.70
C THR A 55 2.21 -10.06 0.53
N SER A 56 1.91 -9.55 -0.66
CA SER A 56 2.59 -9.87 -1.92
C SER A 56 3.63 -8.81 -2.33
N GLY A 57 3.96 -7.86 -1.45
CA GLY A 57 4.94 -6.79 -1.68
C GLY A 57 4.46 -5.42 -1.18
N ASN A 58 4.12 -4.50 -2.10
CA ASN A 58 3.90 -3.07 -1.85
C ASN A 58 2.96 -2.72 -0.67
N GLN A 59 1.98 -3.56 -0.36
CA GLN A 59 1.09 -3.34 0.79
C GLN A 59 1.84 -3.49 2.11
N GLY A 60 2.68 -4.53 2.21
CA GLY A 60 3.55 -4.76 3.36
C GLY A 60 4.53 -3.61 3.55
N ILE A 61 5.10 -3.06 2.47
CA ILE A 61 6.01 -1.91 2.56
C ILE A 61 5.32 -0.68 3.16
N GLY A 62 4.10 -0.37 2.70
CA GLY A 62 3.32 0.74 3.26
C GLY A 62 2.97 0.54 4.74
N ILE A 63 2.56 -0.67 5.11
CA ILE A 63 2.20 -1.00 6.50
C ILE A 63 3.43 -1.00 7.41
N VAL A 64 4.57 -1.55 6.97
CA VAL A 64 5.85 -1.52 7.70
C VAL A 64 6.25 -0.09 7.99
N PHE A 65 6.16 0.78 6.99
CA PHE A 65 6.57 2.18 7.15
C PHE A 65 5.78 2.88 8.27
N ILE A 66 4.45 2.73 8.26
CA ILE A 66 3.60 3.30 9.31
C ILE A 66 3.81 2.58 10.66
N ALA A 67 3.97 1.26 10.65
CA ALA A 67 4.21 0.48 11.85
C ALA A 67 5.50 0.92 12.56
N VAL A 68 6.60 1.10 11.83
CA VAL A 68 7.87 1.60 12.37
C VAL A 68 7.71 3.02 12.90
N GLN A 69 7.04 3.90 12.16
CA GLN A 69 6.84 5.29 12.58
C GLN A 69 5.99 5.40 13.86
N LYS A 70 4.98 4.55 14.01
CA LYS A 70 4.06 4.55 15.16
C LYS A 70 4.48 3.66 16.32
N GLY A 71 5.51 2.82 16.17
CA GLY A 71 6.00 1.93 17.23
C GLY A 71 5.27 0.58 17.33
N TYR A 72 4.70 0.10 16.22
CA TYR A 72 4.16 -1.26 16.13
C TYR A 72 5.22 -2.25 15.69
N ARG A 73 5.13 -3.46 16.25
CA ARG A 73 5.77 -4.63 15.65
C ARG A 73 4.91 -5.12 14.48
N PHE A 74 5.50 -5.27 13.29
CA PHE A 74 4.81 -5.84 12.12
C PHE A 74 5.47 -7.15 11.67
N ILE A 75 4.66 -8.16 11.38
CA ILE A 75 5.08 -9.44 10.83
C ILE A 75 4.41 -9.63 9.47
N ALA A 76 5.23 -9.64 8.42
CA ALA A 76 4.80 -9.89 7.06
C ALA A 76 4.71 -11.40 6.80
N VAL A 77 3.59 -11.86 6.24
CA VAL A 77 3.44 -13.26 5.77
C VAL A 77 3.41 -13.26 4.25
N LYS A 78 4.38 -13.92 3.61
CA LYS A 78 4.53 -13.94 2.15
C LYS A 78 4.41 -15.37 1.62
N PRO A 79 3.69 -15.62 0.50
CA PRO A 79 3.67 -16.93 -0.16
C PRO A 79 5.04 -17.28 -0.77
N ALA A 80 5.40 -18.56 -0.77
CA ALA A 80 6.75 -19.05 -1.14
C ALA A 80 7.21 -18.74 -2.58
N LYS A 81 6.33 -18.34 -3.51
CA LYS A 81 6.65 -18.03 -4.91
C LYS A 81 6.47 -16.54 -5.20
N TYR A 82 7.47 -15.71 -4.93
CA TYR A 82 7.46 -14.30 -5.34
C TYR A 82 8.89 -13.76 -5.49
N SER A 83 9.04 -12.72 -6.32
CA SER A 83 10.32 -12.06 -6.62
C SER A 83 11.10 -11.62 -5.38
N LEU A 84 12.44 -11.68 -5.46
CA LEU A 84 13.40 -11.38 -4.38
C LEU A 84 13.41 -9.92 -3.94
N ASP A 85 13.03 -8.99 -4.80
CA ASP A 85 13.08 -7.54 -4.56
C ASP A 85 12.03 -7.01 -3.55
N LYS A 86 11.12 -7.84 -3.02
CA LYS A 86 9.95 -7.38 -2.23
C LYS A 86 9.56 -8.30 -1.11
#